data_AF-A0A7L0N2U8-F1
#
_entry.id   AF-A0A7L0N2U8-F1
#
_cell.length_a   1.000
_cell.length_b   1.000
_cell.length_c   1.000
_cell.angle_alpha   90.00
_cell.angle_beta   90.00
_cell.angle_gamma   90.00
#
_symmetry.space_group_name_H-M   'P 1'
#
loop_
_entity.id
_entity.type
_entity.pdbx_description
1 polymer ?
#
loop_
_entity_poly.entity_id
_entity_poly.type
_entity_poly.pdbx_seq_one_letter_code
_entity_poly.pdbx_strand_id
1 'polypeptide(L)'
;PSRLLSSLLSVFFFSLQAQLKYLQCIAISCLVLAAKTDEEDEVIPSVQTMAVQRRCKRSPAKILRMERVILDKLQWDLYTETPMDFLNIFHAMVMSKWPQLVPSLAQRNPSLHVALLTRQLQHWMACHQLVQFKGSTLALVIITLELERLTPGWFAVTTALLKK
;
A
#
# COMPACT_ATOMS: atom_id res chain seq x y z
N PRO A 1 4.04 -11.93 0.80
CA PRO A 1 3.22 -11.66 2.01
C PRO A 1 3.11 -10.19 2.55
N SER A 2 4.21 -9.47 2.85
CA SER A 2 4.15 -8.18 3.60
C SER A 2 3.58 -6.98 2.82
N ARG A 3 3.76 -6.97 1.49
CA ARG A 3 3.23 -5.94 0.57
C ARG A 3 1.70 -5.98 0.50
N LEU A 4 1.15 -7.18 0.29
CA LEU A 4 -0.30 -7.44 0.23
C LEU A 4 -0.97 -7.19 1.59
N LEU A 5 -0.31 -7.55 2.69
CA LEU A 5 -0.83 -7.26 4.02
C LEU A 5 -0.97 -5.75 4.27
N SER A 6 0.03 -4.99 3.83
CA SER A 6 0.07 -3.54 4.00
C SER A 6 -0.99 -2.84 3.13
N SER A 7 -1.22 -3.33 1.91
CA SER A 7 -2.26 -2.80 1.02
C SER A 7 -3.67 -3.19 1.46
N LEU A 8 -3.88 -4.44 1.91
CA LEU A 8 -5.17 -4.87 2.47
C LEU A 8 -5.50 -4.10 3.74
N LEU A 9 -4.53 -3.84 4.63
CA LEU A 9 -4.76 -3.03 5.82
C LEU A 9 -5.06 -1.57 5.47
N SER A 10 -4.39 -0.96 4.48
CA SER A 10 -4.65 0.44 4.11
C SER A 10 -6.02 0.62 3.45
N VAL A 11 -6.41 -0.27 2.52
CA VAL A 11 -7.74 -0.23 1.89
C VAL A 11 -8.85 -0.51 2.90
N PHE A 12 -8.60 -1.38 3.89
CA PHE A 12 -9.61 -1.72 4.86
C PHE A 12 -9.77 -0.72 6.00
N PHE A 13 -8.68 -0.03 6.38
CA PHE A 13 -8.72 1.13 7.27
C PHE A 13 -9.45 2.32 6.61
N PHE A 14 -9.31 2.47 5.29
CA PHE A 14 -10.06 3.43 4.47
C PHE A 14 -11.56 3.08 4.38
N SER A 15 -11.87 1.80 4.21
CA SER A 15 -13.20 1.32 3.91
C SER A 15 -14.14 1.22 5.12
N LEU A 16 -13.60 0.99 6.31
CA LEU A 16 -14.41 0.90 7.52
C LEU A 16 -13.85 1.90 8.51
N GLN A 17 -14.69 2.87 8.88
CA GLN A 17 -14.68 3.48 10.20
C GLN A 17 -14.95 2.39 11.26
N ALA A 18 -14.08 1.39 11.32
CA ALA A 18 -14.27 0.19 12.09
C ALA A 18 -14.14 0.59 13.55
N GLN A 19 -15.20 0.36 14.32
CA GLN A 19 -15.10 0.43 15.77
C GLN A 19 -13.92 -0.42 16.23
N LEU A 20 -13.06 0.14 17.08
CA LEU A 20 -11.83 -0.48 17.61
C LEU A 20 -12.02 -1.95 18.02
N LYS A 21 -13.23 -2.32 18.45
CA LYS A 21 -13.65 -3.69 18.78
C LYS A 21 -13.47 -4.73 17.65
N TYR A 22 -13.39 -4.32 16.39
CA TYR A 22 -13.22 -5.22 15.24
C TYR A 22 -11.79 -5.27 14.69
N LEU A 23 -10.89 -4.37 15.10
CA LEU A 23 -9.55 -4.22 14.51
C LEU A 23 -8.74 -5.52 14.51
N GLN A 24 -8.84 -6.33 15.56
CA GLN A 24 -8.17 -7.64 15.61
C GLN A 24 -8.75 -8.65 14.60
N CYS A 25 -10.08 -8.69 14.42
CA CYS A 25 -10.71 -9.54 13.41
C CYS A 25 -10.29 -9.12 12.00
N ILE A 26 -10.21 -7.82 11.78
CA ILE A 26 -9.79 -7.20 10.52
C ILE A 26 -8.36 -7.61 10.18
N ALA A 27 -7.42 -7.35 11.09
CA ALA A 27 -6.01 -7.65 10.86
C ALA A 27 -5.77 -9.13 10.55
N ILE A 28 -6.46 -10.03 11.28
CA ILE A 28 -6.35 -11.48 11.05
C ILE A 28 -6.97 -11.87 9.71
N SER A 29 -8.10 -11.26 9.32
CA SER A 29 -8.73 -11.55 8.03
C SER A 29 -7.86 -11.06 6.86
N CYS A 30 -7.24 -9.88 6.97
CA CYS A 30 -6.27 -9.39 5.98
C CYS A 30 -5.03 -10.31 5.89
N LEU A 31 -4.54 -10.82 7.03
CA LEU A 31 -3.44 -11.80 7.06
C LEU A 31 -3.82 -13.11 6.37
N VAL A 32 -5.03 -13.62 6.62
CA VAL A 32 -5.55 -14.84 5.97
C VAL A 32 -5.66 -14.63 4.47
N LEU A 33 -6.22 -13.50 4.02
CA LEU A 33 -6.33 -13.17 2.59
C LEU A 33 -4.94 -13.07 1.94
N ALA A 34 -4.00 -12.34 2.55
CA ALA A 34 -2.65 -12.21 2.03
C ALA A 34 -1.93 -13.56 1.92
N ALA A 35 -2.14 -14.47 2.88
CA ALA A 35 -1.56 -15.82 2.84
C ALA A 35 -2.20 -16.69 1.74
N LYS A 36 -3.50 -16.52 1.47
CA LYS A 36 -4.20 -17.24 0.38
C LYS A 36 -3.80 -16.76 -1.02
N THR A 37 -3.31 -15.53 -1.14
CA THR A 37 -2.91 -14.92 -2.41
C THR A 37 -1.41 -15.03 -2.71
N ASP A 38 -0.60 -15.46 -1.74
CA ASP A 38 0.84 -15.71 -1.96
C ASP A 38 0.98 -17.09 -2.64
N GLU A 39 1.46 -17.12 -3.88
CA GLU A 39 1.57 -18.35 -4.69
C GLU A 39 2.77 -19.24 -4.31
N GLU A 40 3.64 -18.79 -3.39
CA GLU A 40 4.82 -19.54 -2.90
C GLU A 40 4.48 -20.51 -1.74
N ASP A 41 3.39 -21.26 -1.89
CA ASP A 41 2.84 -22.22 -0.93
C ASP A 41 3.90 -23.01 -0.15
N GLU A 42 3.77 -23.07 1.18
CA GLU A 42 3.71 -24.33 1.94
C GLU A 42 3.03 -24.05 3.30
N VAL A 43 1.78 -24.50 3.42
CA VAL A 43 0.93 -24.46 4.63
C VAL A 43 0.33 -23.08 4.95
N ILE A 44 -0.75 -22.73 4.25
CA ILE A 44 -1.68 -21.68 4.73
C ILE A 44 -2.25 -22.16 6.09
N PRO A 45 -1.90 -21.52 7.22
CA PRO A 45 -2.41 -21.93 8.50
C PRO A 45 -3.92 -21.69 8.54
N SER A 46 -4.69 -22.65 9.05
CA SER A 46 -6.14 -22.49 9.15
C SER A 46 -6.49 -21.21 9.91
N VAL A 47 -7.65 -20.61 9.60
CA VAL A 47 -8.17 -19.43 10.32
C VAL A 47 -8.15 -19.64 11.84
N GLN A 48 -8.38 -20.88 12.27
CA GLN A 48 -8.32 -21.26 13.69
C GLN A 48 -6.89 -21.21 14.24
N THR A 49 -5.92 -21.77 13.53
CA THR A 49 -4.50 -21.75 13.89
C THR A 49 -3.98 -20.31 13.98
N MET A 50 -4.32 -19.47 13.01
CA MET A 50 -3.94 -18.05 13.00
C MET A 50 -4.60 -17.26 14.13
N ALA A 51 -5.88 -17.50 14.41
CA ALA A 51 -6.60 -16.85 15.51
C ALA A 51 -6.00 -17.23 16.88
N VAL A 52 -5.64 -18.50 17.08
CA VAL A 52 -5.00 -19.00 18.30
C VAL A 52 -3.60 -18.40 18.47
N GLN A 53 -2.77 -18.44 17.42
CA GLN A 53 -1.41 -17.89 17.45
C GLN A 53 -1.40 -16.38 17.76
N ARG A 54 -2.40 -15.65 17.27
CA ARG A 54 -2.55 -14.19 17.47
C ARG A 54 -3.39 -13.83 18.70
N ARG A 55 -3.72 -14.80 19.56
CA ARG A 55 -4.53 -14.63 20.79
C ARG A 55 -5.86 -13.92 20.56
N CYS A 56 -6.48 -14.14 19.41
CA CYS A 56 -7.76 -13.53 19.08
C CYS A 56 -8.90 -14.23 19.82
N LYS A 57 -9.65 -13.48 20.63
CA LYS A 57 -10.82 -14.00 21.36
C LYS A 57 -12.06 -14.16 20.47
N ARG A 58 -11.93 -14.04 19.15
CA ARG A 58 -13.06 -14.01 18.19
C ARG A 58 -13.24 -15.38 17.56
N SER A 59 -14.49 -15.77 17.36
CA SER A 59 -14.79 -17.05 16.73
C SER A 59 -14.32 -17.07 15.27
N PRO A 60 -13.87 -18.24 14.76
CA PRO A 60 -13.48 -18.38 13.35
C PRO A 60 -14.56 -17.90 12.36
N ALA A 61 -15.83 -18.14 12.69
CA ALA A 61 -16.96 -17.65 11.89
C ALA A 61 -17.02 -16.12 11.76
N LYS A 62 -16.62 -15.35 12.79
CA LYS A 62 -16.55 -13.89 12.71
C LYS A 62 -15.39 -13.42 11.83
N ILE A 63 -14.29 -14.16 11.81
CA ILE A 63 -13.13 -13.88 10.95
C ILE A 63 -13.51 -14.15 9.50
N LEU A 64 -14.13 -15.30 9.20
CA LEU A 64 -14.62 -15.62 7.84
C LEU A 64 -15.67 -14.63 7.33
N ARG A 65 -16.57 -14.15 8.19
CA ARG A 65 -17.51 -13.08 7.82
C ARG A 65 -16.78 -11.78 7.49
N MET A 66 -15.75 -11.42 8.27
CA MET A 66 -14.95 -10.23 8.01
C MET A 66 -14.13 -10.36 6.72
N GLU A 67 -13.58 -11.53 6.43
CA GLU A 67 -12.92 -11.86 5.16
C GLU A 67 -13.83 -11.56 3.96
N ARG A 68 -15.09 -12.02 4.01
CA ARG A 68 -16.06 -11.72 2.95
C ARG A 68 -16.36 -10.23 2.83
N VAL A 69 -16.51 -9.52 3.95
CA VAL A 69 -16.69 -8.06 3.95
C VAL A 69 -15.48 -7.34 3.33
N ILE A 70 -14.25 -7.83 3.56
CA ILE A 70 -13.03 -7.31 2.91
C ILE A 70 -13.11 -7.51 1.41
N LEU A 71 -13.38 -8.73 0.96
CA LEU A 71 -13.47 -9.06 -0.47
C LEU A 71 -14.55 -8.25 -1.18
N ASP A 72 -15.75 -8.15 -0.60
CA ASP A 72 -16.85 -7.38 -1.18
C ASP A 72 -16.49 -5.90 -1.36
N LYS A 73 -15.76 -5.32 -0.39
CA LYS A 73 -15.29 -3.92 -0.49
C LYS A 73 -14.16 -3.72 -1.49
N LEU A 74 -13.35 -4.75 -1.71
CA LEU A 74 -12.34 -4.79 -2.77
C LEU A 74 -12.96 -5.12 -4.13
N GLN A 75 -14.28 -5.30 -4.22
CA GLN A 75 -14.96 -5.79 -5.43
C GLN A 75 -14.37 -7.11 -5.93
N TRP A 76 -13.86 -7.93 -5.01
CA TRP A 76 -13.14 -9.18 -5.29
C TRP A 76 -11.87 -9.01 -6.12
N ASP A 77 -11.43 -7.78 -6.34
CA ASP A 77 -10.18 -7.49 -7.03
C ASP A 77 -9.05 -7.32 -6.00
N LEU A 78 -8.33 -8.43 -5.80
CA LEU A 78 -7.14 -8.47 -4.94
C LEU A 78 -5.88 -7.97 -5.67
N TYR A 79 -5.98 -7.69 -6.97
CA TYR A 79 -4.91 -7.20 -7.82
C TYR A 79 -5.06 -5.70 -8.13
N THR A 80 -6.01 -5.00 -7.51
CA THR A 80 -6.16 -3.54 -7.66
C THR A 80 -4.83 -2.83 -7.41
N GLU A 81 -4.47 -1.92 -8.31
CA GLU A 81 -3.27 -1.11 -8.18
C GLU A 81 -3.31 -0.27 -6.90
N THR A 82 -2.34 -0.51 -6.02
CA THR A 82 -2.22 0.17 -4.74
C THR A 82 -1.49 1.50 -4.92
N PRO A 83 -1.65 2.46 -3.97
CA PRO A 83 -0.85 3.69 -3.97
C PRO A 83 0.67 3.41 -4.06
N MET A 84 1.11 2.29 -3.49
CA MET A 84 2.50 1.84 -3.55
C MET A 84 2.92 1.38 -4.95
N ASP A 85 2.01 0.75 -5.70
CA ASP A 85 2.24 0.33 -7.08
C ASP A 85 2.40 1.56 -7.99
N PHE A 86 1.53 2.56 -7.84
CA PHE A 86 1.68 3.84 -8.52
C PHE A 86 3.00 4.53 -8.18
N LEU A 87 3.40 4.53 -6.91
CA LEU A 87 4.69 5.11 -6.48
C LEU A 87 5.87 4.40 -7.17
N ASN A 88 5.86 3.07 -7.21
CA ASN A 88 6.90 2.29 -7.88
C ASN A 88 6.92 2.56 -9.40
N ILE A 89 5.76 2.63 -10.04
CA ILE A 89 5.63 2.93 -11.48
C ILE A 89 6.18 4.33 -11.80
N PHE A 90 5.75 5.34 -11.04
CA PHE A 90 6.24 6.71 -11.25
C PHE A 90 7.73 6.82 -10.95
N HIS A 91 8.23 6.18 -9.89
CA HIS A 91 9.66 6.16 -9.59
C HIS A 91 10.45 5.51 -10.73
N ALA A 92 10.04 4.34 -11.21
CA ALA A 92 10.66 3.67 -12.36
C ALA A 92 10.62 4.55 -13.63
N MET A 93 9.50 5.24 -13.87
CA MET A 93 9.36 6.15 -15.00
C MET A 93 10.34 7.32 -14.91
N VAL A 94 10.50 7.93 -13.72
CA VAL A 94 11.47 9.00 -13.49
C VAL A 94 12.90 8.51 -13.73
N MET A 95 13.26 7.36 -13.17
CA MET A 95 14.59 6.75 -13.35
C MET A 95 14.90 6.42 -14.81
N SER A 96 13.89 5.99 -15.59
CA SER A 96 14.09 5.64 -17.01
C SER A 96 14.18 6.84 -17.94
N LYS A 97 13.32 7.86 -17.75
CA LYS A 97 13.23 9.02 -18.66
C LYS A 97 14.21 10.14 -18.33
N TRP A 98 14.64 10.23 -17.07
CA TRP A 98 15.58 11.26 -16.63
C TRP A 98 16.73 10.66 -15.81
N PRO A 99 17.58 9.80 -16.43
CA PRO A 99 18.73 9.20 -15.76
C PRO A 99 19.70 10.25 -15.18
N GLN A 100 19.74 11.46 -15.75
CA GLN A 100 20.53 12.60 -15.26
C GLN A 100 20.05 13.14 -13.90
N LEU A 101 18.80 12.86 -13.49
CA LEU A 101 18.28 13.22 -12.18
C LEU A 101 18.59 12.15 -11.14
N VAL A 102 19.01 10.96 -11.55
CA VAL A 102 19.34 9.82 -10.67
C VAL A 102 20.46 10.17 -9.70
N PRO A 103 21.56 10.86 -10.06
CA PRO A 103 22.57 11.24 -9.07
C PRO A 103 22.02 12.16 -7.97
N SER A 104 21.07 13.03 -8.30
CA SER A 104 20.42 13.94 -7.34
C SER A 104 19.34 13.25 -6.51
N LEU A 105 18.56 12.34 -7.10
CA LEU A 105 17.52 11.53 -6.45
C LEU A 105 18.09 10.36 -5.62
N ALA A 106 19.18 9.74 -6.10
CA ALA A 106 19.81 8.54 -5.55
C ALA A 106 21.15 8.81 -4.86
N GLN A 107 21.45 10.09 -4.54
CA GLN A 107 22.64 10.52 -3.79
C GLN A 107 22.83 9.71 -2.49
N ARG A 108 21.72 9.19 -1.94
CA ARG A 108 21.70 8.05 -1.03
C ARG A 108 21.03 6.88 -1.73
N ASN A 109 21.79 5.83 -2.06
CA ASN A 109 21.37 4.48 -2.46
C ASN A 109 19.91 4.36 -2.98
N PRO A 110 19.65 4.02 -4.27
CA PRO A 110 18.30 3.94 -4.84
C PRO A 110 17.25 3.19 -4.00
N SER A 111 17.68 2.13 -3.30
CA SER A 111 16.82 1.37 -2.37
C SER A 111 16.37 2.20 -1.16
N LEU A 112 17.24 3.05 -0.62
CA LEU A 112 16.96 3.96 0.48
C LEU A 112 16.01 5.09 0.05
N HIS A 113 16.16 5.60 -1.18
CA HIS A 113 15.26 6.62 -1.72
C HIS A 113 13.83 6.07 -1.85
N VAL A 114 13.66 4.88 -2.45
CA VAL A 114 12.34 4.22 -2.53
C VAL A 114 11.78 3.95 -1.14
N ALA A 115 12.61 3.53 -0.16
CA ALA A 115 12.17 3.31 1.21
C ALA A 115 11.67 4.59 1.90
N LEU A 116 12.31 5.74 1.63
CA LEU A 116 11.86 7.05 2.16
C LEU A 116 10.51 7.46 1.57
N LEU A 117 10.35 7.36 0.25
CA LEU A 117 9.08 7.67 -0.42
C LEU A 117 7.97 6.72 0.06
N THR A 118 8.29 5.44 0.25
CA THR A 118 7.38 4.42 0.82
C THR A 118 6.91 4.85 2.20
N ARG A 119 7.84 5.29 3.07
CA ARG A 119 7.52 5.72 4.43
C ARG A 119 6.65 6.98 4.45
N GLN A 120 6.92 7.94 3.56
CA GLN A 120 6.08 9.13 3.40
C GLN A 120 4.66 8.76 2.96
N LEU A 121 4.54 7.90 1.95
CA LEU A 121 3.24 7.42 1.47
C LEU A 121 2.46 6.70 2.56
N GLN A 122 3.12 5.81 3.32
CA GLN A 122 2.52 5.13 4.46
C GLN A 122 2.07 6.10 5.54
N HIS A 123 2.85 7.14 5.85
CA HIS A 123 2.47 8.17 6.81
C HIS A 123 1.24 8.95 6.34
N TRP A 124 1.17 9.30 5.05
CA TRP A 124 0.05 10.04 4.48
C TRP A 124 -1.22 9.19 4.44
N MET A 125 -1.08 7.90 4.14
CA MET A 125 -2.18 6.93 4.23
C MET A 125 -2.67 6.70 5.66
N ALA A 126 -1.85 6.96 6.68
CA ALA A 126 -2.28 6.93 8.07
C ALA A 126 -3.08 8.19 8.47
N CYS A 127 -3.00 9.27 7.69
CA CYS A 127 -3.73 10.51 7.94
C CYS A 127 -5.10 10.51 7.25
N HIS A 128 -6.18 10.49 8.05
CA HIS A 128 -7.57 10.45 7.57
C HIS A 128 -7.95 11.55 6.55
N GLN A 129 -7.31 12.73 6.60
CA GLN A 129 -7.59 13.83 5.67
C GLN A 129 -7.03 13.61 4.25
N LEU A 130 -5.98 12.80 4.11
CA LEU A 130 -5.33 12.54 2.82
C LEU A 130 -5.79 11.21 2.21
N VAL A 131 -6.34 10.33 3.05
CA VAL A 131 -6.97 9.07 2.69
C VAL A 131 -8.06 9.22 1.64
N GLN A 132 -8.80 10.35 1.60
CA GLN A 132 -9.87 10.61 0.62
C GLN A 132 -9.41 10.77 -0.84
N PHE A 133 -8.11 10.99 -1.08
CA PHE A 133 -7.58 11.16 -2.43
C PHE A 133 -7.24 9.81 -3.09
N LYS A 134 -7.30 9.75 -4.42
CA LYS A 134 -6.89 8.55 -5.16
C LYS A 134 -5.43 8.21 -4.85
N GLY A 135 -5.13 6.91 -4.74
CA GLY A 135 -3.78 6.41 -4.48
C GLY A 135 -2.73 6.92 -5.47
N SER A 136 -3.10 6.97 -6.75
CA SER A 136 -2.28 7.54 -7.81
C SER A 136 -1.98 9.03 -7.62
N THR A 137 -2.95 9.81 -7.13
CA THR A 137 -2.76 11.23 -6.80
C THR A 137 -1.77 11.41 -5.67
N LEU A 138 -1.90 10.64 -4.59
CA LEU A 138 -0.96 10.70 -3.45
C LEU A 138 0.46 10.32 -3.88
N ALA A 139 0.62 9.25 -4.65
CA ALA A 139 1.91 8.81 -5.18
C ALA A 139 2.55 9.88 -6.10
N LEU A 140 1.75 10.51 -6.96
CA LEU A 140 2.22 11.58 -7.85
C LEU A 140 2.66 12.83 -7.07
N VAL A 141 1.91 13.23 -6.05
CA VAL A 141 2.26 14.38 -5.20
C VAL A 141 3.58 14.13 -4.48
N ILE A 142 3.76 12.94 -3.90
CA ILE A 142 5.01 12.58 -3.20
C ILE A 142 6.22 12.66 -4.13
N ILE A 143 6.10 12.11 -5.35
CA ILE A 143 7.20 12.19 -6.33
C ILE A 143 7.41 13.61 -6.84
N THR A 144 6.34 14.39 -7.03
CA THR A 144 6.45 15.78 -7.49
C THR A 144 7.14 16.67 -6.46
N LEU A 145 6.80 16.53 -5.18
CA LEU A 145 7.45 17.27 -4.09
C LEU A 145 8.94 16.93 -3.99
N GLU A 146 9.30 15.66 -4.19
CA GLU A 146 10.70 15.25 -4.19
C GLU A 146 11.45 15.80 -5.41
N LEU A 147 10.83 15.82 -6.59
CA LEU A 147 11.41 16.43 -7.79
C LEU A 147 11.59 17.95 -7.64
N GLU A 148 10.62 18.64 -7.03
CA GLU A 148 10.70 20.08 -6.74
C GLU A 148 11.88 20.40 -5.81
N ARG A 149 12.07 19.60 -4.77
CA ARG A 149 13.18 19.75 -3.82
C ARG A 149 14.55 19.60 -4.47
N LEU A 150 14.65 18.78 -5.50
CA LEU A 150 15.93 18.36 -6.09
C LEU A 150 16.26 19.06 -7.41
N THR A 151 15.26 19.63 -8.10
CA THR A 151 15.45 20.15 -9.46
C THR A 151 14.71 21.47 -9.71
N PRO A 152 15.39 22.51 -10.22
CA PRO A 152 14.73 23.77 -10.57
C PRO A 152 13.81 23.68 -11.80
N GLY A 153 13.76 22.53 -12.49
CA GLY A 153 12.91 22.27 -13.68
C GLY A 153 11.78 21.25 -13.45
N TRP A 154 11.44 20.97 -12.19
CA TRP A 154 10.50 19.92 -11.78
C TRP A 154 9.16 19.93 -12.52
N PHE A 155 8.62 21.10 -12.83
CA PHE A 155 7.32 21.25 -13.48
C PHE A 155 7.25 20.60 -14.87
N ALA A 156 8.34 20.69 -15.64
CA ALA A 156 8.43 20.03 -16.95
C ALA A 156 8.49 18.49 -16.82
N VAL A 157 9.13 17.99 -15.75
CA VAL A 157 9.20 16.56 -15.45
C VAL A 157 7.83 16.02 -15.03
N THR A 158 7.14 16.71 -14.11
CA THR A 158 5.80 16.31 -13.64
C THR A 158 4.76 16.34 -14.76
N THR A 159 4.78 17.38 -15.61
CA THR A 159 3.86 17.43 -16.76
C THR A 159 4.15 16.33 -17.79
N ALA A 160 5.41 15.92 -17.96
CA ALA A 160 5.78 14.78 -18.80
C ALA A 160 5.46 13.40 -18.19
N LEU A 161 5.30 13.30 -16.87
CA LEU A 161 4.76 12.12 -16.20
C LEU A 161 3.25 11.97 -16.46
N LEU A 162 2.53 13.10 -16.54
CA LEU A 162 1.08 13.15 -16.74
C LEU A 162 0.62 13.05 -18.20
N LYS A 163 1.49 13.32 -19.18
CA LYS A 163 1.17 13.32 -20.62
C LYS A 163 1.16 11.91 -21.24
N LYS A 164 0.68 10.89 -20.51
CA LYS A 164 0.55 9.53 -21.03
C LYS A 164 -0.84 8.97 -20.78
#